data_AF-A0A257WZS7-F1
#
_entry.id   AF-A0A257WZS7-F1
#
_cell.length_a   1.000
_cell.length_b   1.000
_cell.length_c   1.000
_cell.angle_alpha   90.00
_cell.angle_beta   90.00
_cell.angle_gamma   90.00
#
_symmetry.space_group_name_H-M   'P 1'
#
loop_
_entity.id
_entity.type
_entity.pdbx_description
1 polymer ?
#
loop_
_entity_poly.entity_id
_entity_poly.type
_entity_poly.pdbx_seq_one_letter_code
_entity_poly.pdbx_strand_id
1 'polypeptide(L)'
;MRAKPPDPRAQAKRAALNALKRARRAADKSGIALSDWEGEFLNSVTQRVETYGRAFGDPEKGGRDQALSGNQAIKLKEIVAKAKGEKKPMKRGRGFGRRAEPQSTTSTEGDE
;
A
#
# COMPACT_ATOMS: atom_id res chain seq x y z
N MET A 1 13.46 -12.34 27.95
CA MET A 1 14.25 -11.58 26.96
C MET A 1 13.37 -11.24 25.77
N ARG A 2 13.24 -9.97 25.37
CA ARG A 2 12.55 -9.61 24.12
C ARG A 2 13.48 -9.94 22.95
N ALA A 3 12.98 -10.61 21.92
CA ALA A 3 13.73 -10.90 20.71
C ALA A 3 14.29 -9.59 20.11
N LYS A 4 15.51 -9.63 19.57
CA LYS A 4 16.08 -8.48 18.85
C LYS A 4 15.10 -8.06 17.73
N PRO A 5 14.93 -6.74 17.49
CA PRO A 5 14.08 -6.27 16.41
C PRO A 5 14.48 -6.95 15.10
N PRO A 6 13.52 -7.56 14.37
CA PRO A 6 13.85 -8.22 13.12
C PRO A 6 14.37 -7.20 12.11
N ASP A 7 15.33 -7.61 11.28
CA ASP A 7 15.90 -6.77 10.22
C ASP A 7 14.76 -6.11 9.40
N PRO A 8 14.72 -4.77 9.28
CA PRO A 8 13.70 -4.05 8.51
C PRO A 8 13.49 -4.63 7.10
N ARG A 9 14.56 -5.06 6.42
CA ARG A 9 14.46 -5.66 5.08
C ARG A 9 13.78 -7.01 5.08
N ALA A 10 14.10 -7.86 6.06
CA ALA A 10 13.42 -9.15 6.24
C ALA A 10 11.93 -8.97 6.56
N GLN A 11 11.60 -7.96 7.39
CA GLN A 11 10.21 -7.59 7.67
C GLN A 11 9.48 -7.13 6.41
N ALA A 12 10.10 -6.26 5.61
CA ALA A 12 9.55 -5.77 4.36
C ALA A 12 9.30 -6.89 3.34
N LYS A 13 10.29 -7.79 3.15
CA LYS A 13 10.16 -8.99 2.31
C LYS A 13 8.96 -9.83 2.74
N ARG A 14 8.86 -10.15 4.03
CA ARG A 14 7.77 -10.95 4.57
C ARG A 14 6.41 -10.26 4.41
N ALA A 15 6.35 -8.96 4.65
CA ALA A 15 5.14 -8.17 4.47
C ALA A 15 4.66 -8.17 3.01
N ALA A 16 5.59 -8.01 2.05
CA ALA A 16 5.28 -8.06 0.63
C ALA A 16 4.75 -9.44 0.20
N LEU A 17 5.43 -10.52 0.59
CA LEU A 17 4.97 -11.89 0.28
C LEU A 17 3.59 -12.18 0.87
N ASN A 18 3.33 -11.71 2.10
CA ASN A 18 2.02 -11.86 2.72
C ASN A 18 0.94 -11.03 2.01
N ALA A 19 1.28 -9.84 1.51
CA ALA A 19 0.36 -9.01 0.72
C ALA A 19 0.01 -9.68 -0.62
N LEU A 20 1.00 -10.23 -1.33
CA LEU A 20 0.81 -10.97 -2.58
C LEU A 20 -0.08 -12.21 -2.37
N LYS A 21 0.21 -13.01 -1.34
CA LYS A 21 -0.62 -14.16 -0.94
C LYS A 21 -2.05 -13.75 -0.61
N ARG A 22 -2.24 -12.63 0.08
CA ARG A 22 -3.57 -12.11 0.43
C ARG A 22 -4.33 -11.66 -0.82
N ALA A 23 -3.68 -10.98 -1.76
CA ALA A 23 -4.31 -10.58 -3.02
C ALA A 23 -4.78 -11.79 -3.83
N ARG A 24 -3.93 -12.81 -3.96
CA ARG A 24 -4.30 -14.06 -4.63
C ARG A 24 -5.49 -14.74 -3.97
N ARG A 25 -5.42 -14.95 -2.66
CA ARG A 25 -6.52 -15.56 -1.88
C ARG A 25 -7.81 -14.77 -1.95
N ALA A 26 -7.74 -13.43 -1.99
CA ALA A 26 -8.93 -12.60 -2.09
C ALA A 26 -9.65 -12.84 -3.42
N ALA A 27 -8.90 -12.87 -4.53
CA ALA A 27 -9.44 -13.17 -5.86
C ALA A 27 -10.01 -14.59 -5.95
N ASP A 28 -9.26 -15.59 -5.44
CA ASP A 28 -9.70 -16.98 -5.42
C ASP A 28 -11.00 -17.14 -4.59
N LYS A 29 -11.09 -16.49 -3.42
CA LYS A 29 -12.25 -16.55 -2.52
C LYS A 29 -13.48 -15.86 -3.11
N SER A 30 -13.30 -14.78 -3.86
CA SER A 30 -14.41 -14.04 -4.46
C SER A 30 -14.94 -14.67 -5.75
N GLY A 31 -14.27 -15.72 -6.26
CA GLY A 31 -14.61 -16.32 -7.56
C GLY A 31 -14.39 -15.37 -8.74
N ILE A 32 -13.64 -14.28 -8.54
CA ILE A 32 -13.32 -13.31 -9.60
C ILE A 32 -12.02 -13.76 -10.23
N ALA A 33 -12.08 -14.17 -11.49
CA ALA A 33 -10.89 -14.47 -12.26
C ALA A 33 -10.00 -13.22 -12.33
N LEU A 34 -8.74 -13.39 -11.89
CA LEU A 34 -7.69 -12.43 -12.21
C LEU A 34 -7.58 -12.36 -13.74
N SER A 35 -7.35 -11.17 -14.28
CA SER A 35 -6.93 -11.12 -15.68
C SER A 35 -5.57 -11.80 -15.84
N ASP A 36 -5.26 -12.26 -17.05
CA ASP A 36 -3.97 -12.90 -17.35
C ASP A 36 -2.80 -12.02 -16.87
N TRP A 37 -2.86 -10.72 -17.18
CA TRP A 37 -1.89 -9.74 -16.72
C TRP A 37 -1.84 -9.59 -15.18
N GLU A 38 -2.98 -9.64 -14.48
CA GLU A 38 -3.00 -9.57 -13.01
C GLU A 38 -2.37 -10.83 -12.38
N GLY A 39 -2.59 -12.00 -12.98
CA GLY A 39 -1.93 -13.25 -12.58
C GLY A 39 -0.41 -13.21 -12.80
N GLU A 40 0.03 -12.81 -13.98
CA GLU A 40 1.44 -12.63 -14.32
C GLU A 40 2.12 -11.57 -13.44
N PHE A 41 1.42 -10.47 -13.15
CA PHE A 41 1.89 -9.43 -12.24
C PHE A 41 2.17 -10.01 -10.85
N LEU A 42 1.22 -10.76 -10.27
CA LEU A 42 1.44 -11.36 -8.94
C LEU A 42 2.59 -12.35 -8.93
N ASN A 43 2.72 -13.18 -9.98
CA ASN A 43 3.79 -14.17 -10.09
C ASN A 43 5.17 -13.50 -10.22
N SER A 44 5.31 -12.55 -11.16
CA SER A 44 6.57 -11.86 -11.42
C SER A 44 7.06 -11.04 -10.22
N VAL A 45 6.14 -10.36 -9.51
CA VAL A 45 6.47 -9.61 -8.29
C VAL A 45 6.87 -10.57 -7.17
N THR A 46 6.18 -11.70 -7.03
CA THR A 46 6.53 -12.73 -6.03
C THR A 46 7.94 -13.25 -6.26
N GLN A 47 8.27 -13.70 -7.47
CA GLN A 47 9.60 -14.20 -7.82
C GLN A 47 10.68 -13.17 -7.51
N ARG A 48 10.45 -11.90 -7.84
CA ARG A 48 11.45 -10.84 -7.59
C ARG A 48 11.67 -10.58 -6.09
N VAL A 49 10.60 -10.58 -5.29
CA VAL A 49 10.71 -10.44 -3.83
C VAL A 49 11.42 -11.65 -3.21
N GLU A 50 11.18 -12.85 -3.73
CA GLU A 50 11.84 -14.07 -3.26
C GLU A 50 13.35 -14.04 -3.55
N THR A 51 13.73 -13.74 -4.79
CA THR A 51 15.12 -13.70 -5.26
C THR A 51 15.93 -12.55 -4.64
N TYR A 52 15.39 -11.33 -4.66
CA TYR A 52 16.18 -10.12 -4.32
C TYR A 52 15.77 -9.47 -3.00
N GLY A 53 14.75 -9.99 -2.32
CA GLY A 53 14.16 -9.39 -1.12
C GLY A 53 13.25 -8.19 -1.40
N ARG A 54 13.21 -7.69 -2.64
CA ARG A 54 12.40 -6.54 -3.07
C ARG A 54 12.02 -6.66 -4.54
N ALA A 55 10.84 -6.14 -4.89
CA ALA A 55 10.29 -6.12 -6.24
C ALA A 55 10.79 -4.93 -7.10
N PHE A 56 11.57 -4.01 -6.53
CA PHE A 56 12.09 -2.85 -7.25
C PHE A 56 13.48 -2.48 -6.72
N GLY A 57 14.35 -1.97 -7.60
CA GLY A 57 15.73 -1.62 -7.26
C GLY A 57 15.94 -0.17 -6.84
N ASP A 58 15.01 0.70 -7.25
CA ASP A 58 15.13 2.16 -7.30
C ASP A 58 14.52 2.84 -6.06
N PRO A 59 15.31 3.51 -5.20
CA PRO A 59 14.82 4.19 -4.00
C PRO A 59 13.73 5.24 -4.23
N GLU A 60 13.59 5.79 -5.44
CA GLU A 60 12.52 6.74 -5.75
C GLU A 60 11.17 6.05 -5.98
N LYS A 61 11.20 4.76 -6.33
CA LYS A 61 9.99 3.96 -6.57
C LYS A 61 9.41 3.36 -5.30
N GLY A 62 10.12 3.45 -4.17
CA GLY A 62 9.68 3.07 -2.84
C GLY A 62 10.79 3.23 -1.79
N GLY A 63 10.42 3.37 -0.52
CA GLY A 63 11.40 3.58 0.55
C GLY A 63 12.44 2.47 0.66
N ARG A 64 13.63 2.79 1.22
CA ARG A 64 14.75 1.84 1.40
C ARG A 64 14.37 0.59 2.20
N ASP A 65 13.32 0.70 3.02
CA ASP A 65 12.75 -0.37 3.84
C ASP A 65 11.45 -0.96 3.26
N GLN A 66 11.15 -0.69 1.99
CA GLN A 66 9.98 -1.23 1.30
C GLN A 66 10.39 -2.26 0.27
N ALA A 67 9.66 -3.36 0.22
CA ALA A 67 9.89 -4.44 -0.76
C ALA A 67 9.02 -4.28 -2.01
N LEU A 68 8.06 -3.34 -2.04
CA LEU A 68 7.19 -3.07 -3.18
C LEU A 68 7.26 -1.60 -3.57
N SER A 69 7.16 -1.32 -4.86
CA SER A 69 7.03 0.05 -5.33
C SER A 69 5.65 0.62 -4.99
N GLY A 70 5.52 1.95 -4.97
CA GLY A 70 4.24 2.61 -4.73
C GLY A 70 3.15 2.13 -5.70
N ASN A 71 3.48 1.99 -6.99
CA ASN A 71 2.55 1.53 -8.02
C ASN A 71 2.19 0.05 -7.85
N GLN A 72 3.15 -0.80 -7.48
CA GLN A 72 2.88 -2.22 -7.19
C GLN A 72 1.93 -2.36 -5.99
N ALA A 73 2.13 -1.55 -4.95
CA ALA A 73 1.25 -1.53 -3.79
C ALA A 73 -0.16 -1.04 -4.13
N ILE A 74 -0.30 -0.03 -5.01
CA ILE A 74 -1.60 0.42 -5.52
C ILE A 74 -2.29 -0.70 -6.29
N LYS A 75 -1.58 -1.36 -7.22
CA LYS A 75 -2.15 -2.45 -8.02
C LYS A 75 -2.62 -3.63 -7.18
N LEU A 76 -1.87 -4.00 -6.14
CA LEU A 76 -2.30 -5.01 -5.17
C LEU A 76 -3.61 -4.64 -4.47
N LYS A 77 -3.77 -3.36 -4.08
CA LYS A 77 -5.01 -2.87 -3.47
C LYS A 77 -6.17 -2.91 -4.45
N GLU A 78 -5.94 -2.56 -5.71
CA GLU A 78 -6.97 -2.65 -6.76
C GLU A 78 -7.42 -4.09 -6.99
N ILE A 79 -6.51 -5.06 -7.05
CA ILE A 79 -6.86 -6.49 -7.17
C ILE A 79 -7.73 -6.92 -5.99
N VAL A 80 -7.36 -6.53 -4.76
CA VAL A 80 -8.14 -6.85 -3.55
C VAL A 80 -9.50 -6.14 -3.54
N ALA A 81 -9.57 -4.87 -3.94
CA ALA A 81 -10.82 -4.11 -4.02
C ALA A 81 -11.75 -4.72 -5.06
N LYS A 82 -11.22 -5.05 -6.25
CA LYS A 82 -11.94 -5.77 -7.31
C LYS A 82 -12.48 -7.09 -6.78
N ALA A 83 -11.66 -7.88 -6.09
CA ALA A 83 -12.08 -9.14 -5.47
C ALA A 83 -13.21 -8.94 -4.45
N LYS A 84 -13.23 -7.82 -3.71
CA LYS A 84 -14.31 -7.48 -2.78
C LYS A 84 -15.58 -6.93 -3.45
N GLY A 85 -15.59 -6.76 -4.77
CA GLY A 85 -16.69 -6.11 -5.49
C GLY A 85 -16.66 -4.57 -5.42
N GLU A 86 -15.62 -3.99 -4.83
CA GLU A 86 -15.41 -2.54 -4.77
C GLU A 86 -14.82 -2.06 -6.11
N LYS A 87 -15.68 -1.76 -7.09
CA LYS A 87 -15.28 -1.30 -8.44
C LYS A 87 -14.69 0.12 -8.49
N LYS A 88 -14.64 0.86 -7.38
CA LYS A 88 -14.17 2.25 -7.41
C LYS A 88 -12.64 2.29 -7.41
N PRO A 89 -11.97 2.98 -8.37
CA PRO A 89 -10.56 3.29 -8.22
C PRO A 89 -10.40 4.03 -6.91
N MET A 90 -9.47 3.58 -6.06
CA MET A 90 -9.20 4.19 -4.78
C MET A 90 -8.76 5.63 -5.08
N LYS A 91 -9.69 6.59 -4.99
CA LYS A 91 -9.38 8.00 -5.17
C LYS A 91 -8.23 8.26 -4.18
N ARG A 92 -7.14 8.86 -4.65
CA ARG A 92 -6.18 9.54 -3.77
C ARG A 92 -6.95 10.69 -3.09
N GLY A 93 -7.84 10.35 -2.17
CA GLY A 93 -8.56 11.29 -1.36
C GLY A 93 -7.50 12.05 -0.59
N ARG A 94 -7.55 13.38 -0.68
CA ARG A 94 -6.77 14.31 0.15
C ARG A 94 -6.59 13.67 1.52
N GLY A 95 -5.35 13.28 1.83
CA GLY A 95 -5.03 12.72 3.14
C GLY A 95 -5.57 13.66 4.20
N PHE A 96 -6.16 13.08 5.26
CA PHE A 96 -6.65 13.74 6.48
C PHE A 96 -6.57 15.26 6.37
N GLY A 97 -7.57 15.86 5.71
CA GLY A 97 -7.63 17.30 5.56
C GLY A 97 -7.53 17.88 6.95
N ARG A 98 -6.42 18.57 7.23
CA ARG A 98 -6.28 19.38 8.44
C ARG A 98 -7.55 20.22 8.50
N ARG A 99 -8.34 20.02 9.56
CA ARG A 99 -9.50 20.84 9.88
C ARG A 99 -9.01 22.29 9.81
N ALA A 100 -9.48 23.05 8.84
CA ALA A 100 -9.19 24.47 8.76
C ALA A 100 -9.71 25.09 10.06
N GLU A 101 -8.80 25.62 10.85
CA GLU A 101 -9.09 26.37 12.06
C GLU A 101 -9.84 27.65 11.65
N PRO A 102 -11.09 27.87 12.09
CA PRO A 102 -11.79 29.11 11.78
C PRO A 102 -11.09 30.24 12.54
N GLN A 103 -10.58 31.22 11.80
CA GLN A 103 -10.02 32.43 12.38
C GLN A 103 -11.11 33.19 13.15
N SER A 104 -10.98 33.24 14.46
CA SER A 104 -11.79 34.13 15.30
C SER A 104 -11.25 35.55 15.17
N THR A 105 -11.92 36.34 14.35
CA THR A 105 -11.96 37.80 14.46
C THR A 105 -12.75 38.17 15.71
N THR A 106 -12.11 38.73 16.72
CA THR A 106 -12.78 39.56 17.72
C THR A 106 -12.01 40.85 17.87
N SER A 107 -12.59 41.88 17.26
CA SER A 107 -12.36 43.29 17.50
C SER A 107 -12.15 43.56 18.99
N THR A 108 -11.02 44.17 19.34
CA THR A 108 -10.87 44.88 20.62
C THR A 108 -11.35 46.29 20.36
N GLU A 109 -12.61 46.50 20.73
CA GLU A 109 -13.25 47.79 20.93
C GLU A 109 -12.53 48.51 22.10
N GLY A 110 -12.43 49.84 22.00
CA GLY A 110 -11.52 50.65 22.81
C GLY A 110 -11.95 50.86 24.26
N ASP A 111 -10.95 51.19 25.07
CA ASP A 111 -11.06 51.96 26.30
C ASP A 111 -9.65 52.47 26.64
N GLU A 112 -9.34 53.71 26.26
CA GLU A 112 -8.61 54.72 27.06
C GLU A 112 -8.66 56.10 26.36
#